data_AF-A0A6P4J8X0-F1
#
_entry.id   AF-A0A6P4J8X0-F1
#
_cell.length_a   1.000
_cell.length_b   1.000
_cell.length_c   1.000
_cell.angle_alpha   90.00
_cell.angle_beta   90.00
_cell.angle_gamma   90.00
#
_symmetry.space_group_name_H-M   'P 1'
#
loop_
_entity.id
_entity.type
_entity.pdbx_description
1 polymer ?
#
loop_
_entity_poly.entity_id
_entity_poly.type
_entity_poly.pdbx_seq_one_letter_code
_entity_poly.pdbx_strand_id
1 'polypeptide(L)'
;MADSQRCAVKRPFEMESEDLDEDAGPSTKDNKGHLKTLLDQGSKPKDQMGELAKRLRSLESKLEANTKMLEANSKELAKSTLQVSKLAALLQLLLKGNSKDVGVEESFPIPDQEALAALEFKIVSSTKNAYILAITDLLNSNTLTKSLKGVMAESLICDFNLDGVNGKKSLRAFPEFFSVLIESIGMMKGQQSPEKALAHAMSCVKNNANKKRNSNK
;
A
#
# COMPACT_ATOMS: atom_id res chain seq x y z
N MET A 1 -4.32 -41.66 0.21
CA MET A 1 -4.59 -41.58 1.66
C MET A 1 -4.56 -40.11 2.03
N ALA A 2 -5.70 -39.63 2.49
CA ALA A 2 -5.97 -38.24 2.81
C ALA A 2 -5.39 -37.90 4.17
N ASP A 3 -4.84 -36.70 4.34
CA ASP A 3 -4.75 -36.08 5.66
C ASP A 3 -5.29 -34.67 5.61
N SER A 4 -6.31 -34.51 6.45
CA SER A 4 -7.15 -33.35 6.66
C SER A 4 -6.61 -32.62 7.87
N GLN A 5 -6.26 -31.33 7.73
CA GLN A 5 -6.11 -30.47 8.89
C GLN A 5 -7.03 -29.24 8.76
N ARG A 6 -8.03 -29.28 9.63
CA ARG A 6 -8.98 -28.23 10.00
C ARG A 6 -8.39 -27.33 11.09
N CYS A 7 -9.07 -26.19 11.26
CA CYS A 7 -9.11 -25.29 12.44
C CYS A 7 -7.99 -24.22 12.45
N ALA A 8 -8.24 -22.94 12.72
CA ALA A 8 -9.37 -22.31 13.40
C ALA A 8 -9.60 -20.87 12.91
N VAL A 9 -10.87 -20.52 12.70
CA VAL A 9 -11.36 -19.15 12.52
C VAL A 9 -11.46 -18.53 13.90
N LYS A 10 -10.68 -17.47 14.18
CA LYS A 10 -10.87 -16.64 15.38
C LYS A 10 -11.94 -15.59 15.09
N ARG A 11 -13.01 -15.66 15.87
CA ARG A 11 -14.21 -14.80 15.86
C ARG A 11 -13.95 -13.43 16.50
N PRO A 12 -14.84 -12.45 16.27
CA PRO A 12 -14.71 -11.07 16.72
C PRO A 12 -15.04 -10.90 18.20
N PHE A 13 -14.49 -9.85 18.80
CA PHE A 13 -14.60 -9.46 20.20
C PHE A 13 -15.96 -8.76 20.43
N GLU A 14 -16.88 -9.43 21.13
CA GLU A 14 -18.10 -8.87 21.76
C GLU A 14 -17.67 -8.11 23.04
N MET A 15 -18.00 -6.82 23.22
CA MET A 15 -19.20 -6.28 23.87
C MET A 15 -19.43 -6.80 25.29
N GLU A 16 -18.90 -6.07 26.28
CA GLU A 16 -19.39 -6.11 27.66
C GLU A 16 -19.92 -4.72 28.03
N SER A 17 -21.23 -4.69 28.22
CA SER A 17 -22.03 -3.63 28.83
C SER A 17 -22.31 -4.05 30.27
N GLU A 18 -21.86 -3.28 31.24
CA GLU A 18 -22.21 -3.47 32.65
C GLU A 18 -23.10 -2.31 33.13
N ASP A 19 -24.39 -2.64 33.16
CA ASP A 19 -25.31 -2.62 34.31
C ASP A 19 -25.59 -1.30 35.06
N LEU A 20 -26.79 -0.79 34.73
CA LEU A 20 -27.65 0.03 35.56
C LEU A 20 -28.51 -0.88 36.44
N ASP A 21 -28.42 -0.76 37.76
CA ASP A 21 -29.44 -1.21 38.72
C ASP A 21 -29.66 -0.07 39.73
N GLU A 22 -30.75 0.70 39.59
CA GLU A 22 -31.97 0.61 40.41
C GLU A 22 -31.71 0.19 41.87
N ASP A 23 -31.82 1.14 42.80
CA ASP A 23 -32.24 0.81 44.17
C ASP A 23 -33.52 1.57 44.52
N ALA A 24 -34.51 0.78 44.87
CA ALA A 24 -35.89 1.15 45.13
C ALA A 24 -36.02 1.72 46.55
N GLY A 25 -36.80 2.79 46.69
CA GLY A 25 -37.37 3.14 47.99
C GLY A 25 -38.25 2.01 48.53
N PRO A 26 -38.47 1.94 49.85
CA PRO A 26 -39.86 2.08 50.25
C PRO A 26 -40.11 2.85 51.57
N SER A 27 -41.31 3.42 51.56
CA SER A 27 -42.26 3.51 52.66
C SER A 27 -42.11 4.59 53.73
N THR A 28 -43.05 5.52 53.62
CA THR A 28 -43.66 6.30 54.69
C THR A 28 -44.24 5.45 55.82
N LYS A 29 -44.36 6.12 56.99
CA LYS A 29 -44.97 5.79 58.30
C LYS A 29 -43.87 5.75 59.37
N ASP A 30 -43.77 6.67 60.33
CA ASP A 30 -44.80 7.08 61.28
C ASP A 30 -44.64 8.51 61.84
N ASN A 31 -45.79 9.05 62.23
CA ASN A 31 -46.00 10.35 62.86
C ASN A 31 -45.58 10.38 64.33
N LYS A 32 -45.25 11.60 64.79
CA LYS A 32 -45.29 12.09 66.18
C LYS A 32 -44.25 11.50 67.14
N GLY A 33 -43.24 12.32 67.43
CA GLY A 33 -42.66 12.26 68.77
C GLY A 33 -41.28 12.85 69.01
N HIS A 34 -40.87 13.99 68.44
CA HIS A 34 -39.91 14.84 69.17
C HIS A 34 -39.78 16.25 68.57
N LEU A 35 -40.78 17.07 68.84
CA LEU A 35 -40.60 18.52 68.90
C LEU A 35 -39.86 18.86 70.22
N LYS A 36 -38.60 18.42 70.42
CA LYS A 36 -37.79 18.86 71.56
C LYS A 36 -36.29 18.51 71.51
N THR A 37 -35.55 19.08 70.56
CA THR A 37 -34.11 19.43 70.76
C THR A 37 -33.59 20.37 69.66
N LEU A 38 -34.39 21.38 69.31
CA LEU A 38 -33.87 22.61 68.69
C LEU A 38 -33.62 23.61 69.82
N LEU A 39 -32.52 23.45 70.56
CA LEU A 39 -31.94 24.46 71.49
C LEU A 39 -30.86 23.80 72.36
N ASP A 40 -29.80 23.26 71.76
CA ASP A 40 -28.45 23.31 72.36
C ASP A 40 -27.40 22.77 71.37
N GLN A 41 -26.81 23.66 70.58
CA GLN A 41 -25.41 23.62 70.17
C GLN A 41 -25.15 24.90 69.36
N GLY A 42 -24.95 25.98 70.11
CA GLY A 42 -24.31 27.16 69.59
C GLY A 42 -22.89 26.81 69.12
N SER A 43 -22.70 26.67 67.82
CA SER A 43 -21.40 26.85 67.18
C SER A 43 -21.55 28.00 66.20
N LYS A 44 -20.73 29.04 66.39
CA LYS A 44 -20.90 30.35 65.75
C LYS A 44 -20.91 30.20 64.22
N PRO A 45 -21.75 30.96 63.48
CA PRO A 45 -21.75 30.99 62.00
C PRO A 45 -20.37 31.24 61.37
N LYS A 46 -19.45 31.86 62.12
CA LYS A 46 -18.07 32.15 61.72
C LYS A 46 -17.21 30.90 61.56
N ASP A 47 -17.46 29.83 62.32
CA ASP A 47 -16.59 28.64 62.33
C ASP A 47 -16.86 27.72 61.12
N GLN A 48 -18.13 27.60 60.70
CA GLN A 48 -18.52 26.87 59.48
C GLN A 48 -18.05 27.58 58.21
N MET A 49 -18.12 28.91 58.19
CA MET A 49 -17.66 29.72 57.06
C MET A 49 -16.13 29.63 56.88
N GLY A 50 -15.37 29.51 57.97
CA GLY A 50 -13.93 29.27 57.94
C GLY A 50 -13.56 27.90 57.37
N GLU A 51 -14.32 26.86 57.70
CA GLU A 51 -14.13 25.49 57.17
C GLU A 51 -14.50 25.40 55.68
N LEU A 52 -15.61 26.03 55.28
CA LEU A 52 -16.00 26.13 53.87
C LEU A 52 -14.93 26.84 53.05
N ALA A 53 -14.39 27.95 53.56
CA ALA A 53 -13.32 28.69 52.89
C ALA A 53 -12.02 27.86 52.73
N LYS A 54 -11.68 27.00 53.70
CA LYS A 54 -10.54 26.07 53.57
C LYS A 54 -10.78 25.03 52.48
N ARG A 55 -11.99 24.46 52.41
CA ARG A 55 -12.35 23.49 51.37
C ARG A 55 -12.34 24.12 49.99
N LEU A 56 -12.83 25.34 49.86
CA LEU A 56 -12.85 26.08 48.60
C LEU A 56 -11.42 26.32 48.10
N ARG A 57 -10.50 26.79 48.96
CA ARG A 57 -9.08 26.91 48.62
C ARG A 57 -8.41 25.58 48.25
N SER A 58 -8.78 24.50 48.93
CA SER A 58 -8.25 23.16 48.61
C SER A 58 -8.74 22.68 47.24
N LEU A 59 -10.01 22.91 46.91
CA LEU A 59 -10.57 22.56 45.61
C LEU A 59 -9.98 23.41 44.48
N GLU A 60 -9.79 24.71 44.69
CA GLU A 60 -9.12 25.60 43.74
C GLU A 60 -7.69 25.10 43.44
N SER A 61 -6.93 24.74 44.48
CA SER A 61 -5.57 24.20 44.32
C SER A 61 -5.56 22.86 43.57
N LYS A 62 -6.52 21.97 43.84
CA LYS A 62 -6.66 20.70 43.10
C LYS A 62 -7.07 20.92 41.65
N LEU A 63 -7.95 21.87 41.38
CA LEU A 63 -8.39 22.22 40.02
C LEU A 63 -7.22 22.78 39.21
N GLU A 64 -6.41 23.65 39.80
CA GLU A 64 -5.21 24.19 39.17
C GLU A 64 -4.17 23.10 38.86
N ALA A 65 -3.93 22.18 39.80
CA ALA A 65 -3.04 21.04 39.60
C ALA A 65 -3.54 20.12 38.46
N ASN A 66 -4.83 19.81 38.44
CA ASN A 66 -5.43 19.00 37.38
C ASN A 66 -5.34 19.68 36.01
N THR A 67 -5.50 21.01 35.97
CA THR A 67 -5.39 21.79 34.73
C THR A 67 -3.96 21.72 34.18
N LYS A 68 -2.95 21.87 35.04
CA LYS A 68 -1.53 21.74 34.66
C LYS A 68 -1.20 20.33 34.16
N MET A 69 -1.73 19.28 34.80
CA MET A 69 -1.52 17.90 34.34
C MET A 69 -2.18 17.64 32.98
N LEU A 70 -3.40 18.14 32.76
CA LEU A 70 -4.10 17.98 31.48
C LEU A 70 -3.33 18.65 30.34
N GLU A 71 -2.75 19.82 30.58
CA GLU A 71 -1.93 20.53 29.61
C GLU A 71 -0.64 19.76 29.27
N ALA A 72 0.04 19.20 30.27
CA ALA A 72 1.23 18.38 30.08
C ALA A 72 0.93 17.12 29.26
N ASN A 73 -0.14 16.40 29.60
CA ASN A 73 -0.59 15.21 28.87
C ASN A 73 -0.95 15.54 27.42
N SER A 74 -1.62 16.68 27.17
CA SER A 74 -1.94 17.13 25.81
C SER A 74 -0.69 17.38 24.97
N LYS A 75 0.37 17.96 25.57
CA LYS A 75 1.65 18.20 24.88
C LYS A 75 2.35 16.89 24.54
N GLU A 76 2.35 15.93 25.46
CA GLU A 76 2.95 14.62 25.24
C GLU A 76 2.20 13.83 24.16
N LEU A 77 0.87 13.87 24.17
CA LEU A 77 0.04 13.24 23.15
C LEU A 77 0.36 13.79 21.75
N ALA A 78 0.44 15.12 21.60
CA ALA A 78 0.79 15.75 20.32
C ALA A 78 2.17 15.32 19.81
N LYS A 79 3.16 15.19 20.70
CA LYS A 79 4.51 14.70 20.35
C LYS A 79 4.48 13.25 19.88
N SER A 80 3.73 12.39 20.57
CA SER A 80 3.56 10.98 20.19
C SER A 80 2.85 10.83 18.84
N THR A 81 1.76 11.57 18.61
CA THR A 81 1.04 11.59 17.33
C THR A 81 1.97 12.00 16.17
N LEU A 82 2.84 13.00 16.38
CA LEU A 82 3.81 13.41 15.38
C LEU A 82 4.86 12.33 15.09
N GLN A 83 5.26 11.54 16.09
CA GLN A 83 6.18 10.43 15.88
C GLN A 83 5.50 9.28 15.12
N VAL A 84 4.27 8.93 15.50
CA VAL A 84 3.48 7.89 14.81
C VAL A 84 3.22 8.27 13.36
N SER A 85 2.91 9.53 13.05
CA SER A 85 2.70 9.98 11.67
C SER A 85 3.97 9.91 10.83
N LYS A 86 5.13 10.27 11.40
CA LYS A 86 6.44 10.11 10.73
C LYS A 86 6.74 8.64 10.45
N LEU A 87 6.52 7.75 11.42
CA LEU A 87 6.70 6.32 11.23
C LEU A 87 5.74 5.75 10.19
N ALA A 88 4.47 6.17 10.18
CA ALA A 88 3.50 5.78 9.18
C ALA A 88 3.91 6.23 7.77
N ALA A 89 4.43 7.45 7.61
CA ALA A 89 4.95 7.93 6.33
C ALA A 89 6.17 7.15 5.86
N LEU A 90 7.10 6.82 6.76
CA LEU A 90 8.26 5.97 6.44
C LEU A 90 7.84 4.54 6.07
N LEU A 91 6.85 3.98 6.77
CA LEU A 91 6.28 2.67 6.43
C LEU A 91 5.58 2.70 5.07
N GLN A 92 4.81 3.76 4.76
CA GLN A 92 4.21 3.92 3.44
C GLN A 92 5.27 4.02 2.34
N LEU A 93 6.35 4.77 2.57
CA LEU A 93 7.46 4.89 1.62
C LEU A 93 8.19 3.55 1.43
N LEU A 94 8.42 2.80 2.51
CA LEU A 94 9.03 1.48 2.47
C LEU A 94 8.13 0.46 1.76
N LEU A 95 6.82 0.46 2.04
CA LEU A 95 5.86 -0.39 1.33
C LEU A 95 5.79 -0.03 -0.16
N LYS A 96 5.82 1.27 -0.50
CA LYS A 96 5.88 1.76 -1.88
C LYS A 96 7.20 1.40 -2.58
N GLY A 97 8.30 1.34 -1.84
CA GLY A 97 9.63 0.93 -2.32
C GLY A 97 9.82 -0.58 -2.47
N ASN A 98 8.92 -1.38 -1.88
CA ASN A 98 9.06 -2.84 -1.79
C ASN A 98 8.00 -3.62 -2.59
N SER A 99 7.06 -2.94 -3.24
CA SER A 99 6.22 -3.56 -4.27
C SER A 99 7.08 -3.87 -5.50
N LYS A 100 7.75 -5.03 -5.43
CA LYS A 100 8.02 -5.84 -6.61
C LYS A 100 6.68 -6.08 -7.32
N ASP A 101 6.73 -5.94 -8.64
CA ASP A 101 5.70 -6.30 -9.60
C ASP A 101 4.49 -5.35 -9.69
N VAL A 102 4.72 -4.17 -10.30
CA VAL A 102 3.82 -3.84 -11.41
C VAL A 102 3.93 -5.06 -12.31
N GLY A 103 2.86 -5.86 -12.52
CA GLY A 103 2.89 -7.08 -13.32
C GLY A 103 3.54 -6.85 -14.68
N VAL A 104 4.87 -6.93 -14.73
CA VAL A 104 5.69 -6.76 -15.93
C VAL A 104 5.83 -8.14 -16.55
N GLU A 105 5.93 -9.20 -15.74
CA GLU A 105 5.89 -10.59 -16.22
C GLU A 105 4.58 -10.91 -16.94
N GLU A 106 3.42 -10.43 -16.44
CA GLU A 106 2.12 -10.65 -17.11
C GLU A 106 1.99 -9.92 -18.45
N SER A 107 2.90 -9.00 -18.77
CA SER A 107 2.83 -8.19 -20.00
C SER A 107 3.51 -8.86 -21.20
N PHE A 108 4.14 -10.03 -21.02
CA PHE A 108 4.90 -10.72 -22.05
C PHE A 108 4.44 -12.18 -22.26
N PRO A 109 4.46 -12.70 -23.49
CA PRO A 109 4.83 -12.04 -24.75
C PRO A 109 3.71 -11.13 -25.28
N ILE A 110 4.07 -10.00 -25.91
CA ILE A 110 3.12 -9.05 -26.50
C ILE A 110 2.44 -9.69 -27.73
N PRO A 111 1.11 -9.92 -27.72
CA PRO A 111 0.44 -10.70 -28.75
C PRO A 111 0.22 -9.94 -30.06
N ASP A 112 -0.16 -8.66 -29.98
CA ASP A 112 -0.61 -7.85 -31.09
C ASP A 112 -0.20 -6.37 -30.94
N GLN A 113 -0.55 -5.55 -31.93
CA GLN A 113 -0.23 -4.12 -31.93
C GLN A 113 -0.99 -3.34 -30.86
N GLU A 114 -2.22 -3.73 -30.52
CA GLU A 114 -3.03 -3.00 -29.52
C GLU A 114 -2.41 -3.16 -28.14
N ALA A 115 -1.96 -4.38 -27.80
CA ALA A 115 -1.18 -4.65 -26.60
C ALA A 115 0.15 -3.89 -26.59
N LEU A 116 0.83 -3.79 -27.74
CA LEU A 116 2.05 -2.98 -27.85
C LEU A 116 1.78 -1.48 -27.58
N ALA A 117 0.69 -0.95 -28.12
CA ALA A 117 0.29 0.44 -27.87
C ALA A 117 -0.10 0.67 -26.41
N ALA A 118 -0.83 -0.25 -25.79
CA ALA A 118 -1.15 -0.18 -24.36
C ALA A 118 0.12 -0.20 -23.49
N LEU A 119 1.11 -1.02 -23.87
CA LEU A 119 2.39 -1.09 -23.18
C LEU A 119 3.18 0.21 -23.31
N GLU A 120 3.19 0.84 -24.49
CA GLU A 120 3.85 2.13 -24.73
C GLU A 120 3.36 3.20 -23.73
N PHE A 121 2.04 3.29 -23.49
CA PHE A 121 1.48 4.22 -22.50
C PHE A 121 1.76 3.82 -21.05
N LYS A 122 1.99 2.53 -20.79
CA LYS A 122 2.30 2.01 -19.45
C LYS A 122 3.78 2.21 -19.09
N ILE A 123 4.66 2.37 -20.08
CA ILE A 123 6.08 2.68 -19.86
C ILE A 123 6.19 4.17 -19.55
N VAL A 124 6.35 4.47 -18.26
CA VAL A 124 6.67 5.81 -17.77
C VAL A 124 8.08 5.83 -17.20
N SER A 125 8.70 7.00 -17.07
CA SER A 125 10.09 7.13 -16.60
C SER A 125 10.36 6.46 -15.25
N SER A 126 9.36 6.39 -14.36
CA SER A 126 9.46 5.72 -13.06
C SER A 126 9.42 4.20 -13.13
N THR A 127 8.78 3.61 -14.16
CA THR A 127 8.66 2.15 -14.34
C THR A 127 9.60 1.60 -15.41
N LYS A 128 10.24 2.47 -16.20
CA LYS A 128 11.13 2.11 -17.31
C LYS A 128 12.19 1.08 -16.91
N ASN A 129 12.88 1.32 -15.79
CA ASN A 129 13.92 0.40 -15.29
C ASN A 129 13.38 -1.00 -14.96
N ALA A 130 12.15 -1.11 -14.47
CA ALA A 130 11.54 -2.41 -14.19
C ALA A 130 11.30 -3.20 -15.49
N TYR A 131 10.85 -2.54 -16.55
CA TYR A 131 10.71 -3.16 -17.88
C TYR A 131 12.05 -3.56 -18.48
N ILE A 132 13.09 -2.72 -18.34
CA ILE A 132 14.44 -3.05 -18.82
C ILE A 132 14.92 -4.34 -18.16
N LEU A 133 14.85 -4.43 -16.83
CA LEU A 133 15.28 -5.62 -16.09
C LEU A 133 14.50 -6.88 -16.52
N ALA A 134 13.16 -6.79 -16.60
CA ALA A 134 12.32 -7.93 -16.98
C ALA A 134 12.59 -8.40 -18.42
N ILE A 135 12.72 -7.46 -19.38
CA ILE A 135 13.08 -7.81 -20.76
C ILE A 135 14.49 -8.38 -20.82
N THR A 136 15.47 -7.81 -20.10
CA THR A 136 16.83 -8.34 -20.03
C THR A 136 16.83 -9.78 -19.49
N ASP A 137 16.05 -10.08 -18.46
CA ASP A 137 15.94 -11.45 -17.90
C ASP A 137 15.33 -12.42 -18.92
N LEU A 138 14.26 -12.02 -19.62
CA LEU A 138 13.69 -12.79 -20.73
C LEU A 138 14.72 -13.03 -21.83
N LEU A 139 15.48 -12.00 -22.20
CA LEU A 139 16.48 -12.06 -23.27
C LEU A 139 17.69 -12.93 -22.91
N ASN A 140 18.11 -12.94 -21.65
CA ASN A 140 19.24 -13.72 -21.14
C ASN A 140 18.95 -15.23 -21.06
N SER A 141 17.68 -15.63 -21.11
CA SER A 141 17.29 -17.05 -21.03
C SER A 141 17.80 -17.89 -22.22
N ASN A 142 18.05 -17.29 -23.39
CA ASN A 142 18.42 -18.01 -24.61
C ASN A 142 19.17 -17.10 -25.61
N THR A 143 19.41 -17.62 -26.82
CA THR A 143 19.87 -16.78 -27.93
C THR A 143 18.83 -15.72 -28.26
N LEU A 144 19.26 -14.51 -28.63
CA LEU A 144 18.39 -13.35 -28.91
C LEU A 144 17.22 -13.70 -29.84
N THR A 145 17.46 -14.49 -30.89
CA THR A 145 16.40 -14.93 -31.82
C THR A 145 15.30 -15.77 -31.15
N LYS A 146 15.66 -16.62 -30.18
CA LYS A 146 14.72 -17.48 -29.46
C LYS A 146 14.05 -16.73 -28.32
N SER A 147 14.81 -15.96 -27.56
CA SER A 147 14.29 -15.20 -26.42
C SER A 147 13.42 -14.01 -26.85
N LEU A 148 13.62 -13.46 -28.05
CA LEU A 148 12.75 -12.41 -28.61
C LEU A 148 11.29 -12.87 -28.71
N LYS A 149 11.03 -14.17 -28.91
CA LYS A 149 9.67 -14.74 -28.90
C LYS A 149 9.00 -14.74 -27.51
N GLY A 150 9.80 -14.61 -26.46
CA GLY A 150 9.33 -14.41 -25.09
C GLY A 150 8.94 -12.96 -24.80
N VAL A 151 9.44 -12.00 -25.58
CA VAL A 151 9.12 -10.57 -25.45
C VAL A 151 7.97 -10.19 -26.39
N MET A 152 8.02 -10.63 -27.65
CA MET A 152 7.01 -10.32 -28.66
C MET A 152 6.54 -11.60 -29.33
N ALA A 153 5.24 -11.73 -29.58
CA ALA A 153 4.71 -12.87 -30.32
C ALA A 153 5.27 -12.93 -31.75
N GLU A 154 5.37 -14.14 -32.29
CA GLU A 154 5.94 -14.38 -33.63
C GLU A 154 5.15 -13.66 -34.75
N SER A 155 3.83 -13.53 -34.60
CA SER A 155 2.96 -12.73 -35.46
C SER A 155 3.39 -11.26 -35.49
N LEU A 156 3.54 -10.66 -34.30
CA LEU A 156 3.93 -9.27 -34.14
C LEU A 156 5.33 -9.01 -34.73
N ILE A 157 6.29 -9.91 -34.49
CA ILE A 157 7.63 -9.79 -35.07
C ILE A 157 7.59 -9.81 -36.61
N CYS A 158 6.66 -10.57 -37.21
CA CYS A 158 6.53 -10.66 -38.67
C CYS A 158 5.96 -9.39 -39.30
N ASP A 159 5.05 -8.71 -38.60
CA ASP A 159 4.32 -7.52 -39.06
C ASP A 159 5.12 -6.23 -38.92
N PHE A 160 6.16 -6.24 -38.09
CA PHE A 160 6.97 -5.07 -37.77
C PHE A 160 8.38 -5.12 -38.38
N ASN A 161 8.90 -3.96 -38.76
CA ASN A 161 10.30 -3.67 -39.08
C ASN A 161 10.80 -2.55 -38.16
N LEU A 162 12.10 -2.31 -38.10
CA LEU A 162 12.63 -1.19 -37.32
C LEU A 162 12.08 0.15 -37.80
N ASP A 163 12.16 0.41 -39.12
CA ASP A 163 11.79 1.71 -39.69
C ASP A 163 10.44 1.72 -40.42
N GLY A 164 9.77 0.58 -40.57
CA GLY A 164 8.47 0.49 -41.24
C GLY A 164 8.50 0.46 -42.78
N VAL A 165 9.49 -0.19 -43.36
CA VAL A 165 9.59 -0.37 -44.82
C VAL A 165 8.81 -1.58 -45.34
N ASN A 166 8.48 -1.61 -46.64
CA ASN A 166 7.81 -2.72 -47.35
C ASN A 166 6.41 -3.08 -46.82
N GLY A 167 5.59 -2.07 -46.50
CA GLY A 167 4.23 -2.27 -46.01
C GLY A 167 4.15 -2.85 -44.58
N LYS A 168 5.29 -2.95 -43.88
CA LYS A 168 5.38 -3.37 -42.48
C LYS A 168 5.35 -2.16 -41.56
N LYS A 169 4.89 -2.37 -40.33
CA LYS A 169 4.80 -1.32 -39.32
C LYS A 169 6.18 -0.99 -38.76
N SER A 170 6.36 0.23 -38.29
CA SER A 170 7.61 0.70 -37.70
C SER A 170 7.63 0.44 -36.21
N LEU A 171 8.69 -0.20 -35.71
CA LEU A 171 8.90 -0.36 -34.27
C LEU A 171 9.36 0.95 -33.65
N ARG A 172 10.05 1.82 -34.41
CA ARG A 172 10.40 3.19 -33.99
C ARG A 172 9.18 4.08 -33.76
N ALA A 173 7.98 3.67 -34.19
CA ALA A 173 6.73 4.37 -33.85
C ALA A 173 6.35 4.26 -32.36
N PHE A 174 6.99 3.35 -31.61
CA PHE A 174 6.79 3.12 -30.17
C PHE A 174 8.10 3.46 -29.44
N PRO A 175 8.43 4.75 -29.27
CA PRO A 175 9.74 5.19 -28.80
C PRO A 175 10.11 4.69 -27.39
N GLU A 176 9.16 4.62 -26.46
CA GLU A 176 9.42 4.19 -25.09
C GLU A 176 9.73 2.69 -25.04
N PHE A 177 8.88 1.88 -25.68
CA PHE A 177 9.14 0.44 -25.82
C PHE A 177 10.44 0.17 -26.58
N PHE A 178 10.67 0.88 -27.69
CA PHE A 178 11.89 0.72 -28.49
C PHE A 178 13.14 1.06 -27.67
N SER A 179 13.12 2.16 -26.91
CA SER A 179 14.21 2.54 -26.01
C SER A 179 14.50 1.46 -24.98
N VAL A 180 13.46 0.96 -24.29
CA VAL A 180 13.60 -0.12 -23.30
C VAL A 180 14.20 -1.37 -23.93
N LEU A 181 13.72 -1.77 -25.11
CA LEU A 181 14.19 -2.97 -25.79
C LEU A 181 15.67 -2.85 -26.22
N ILE A 182 16.07 -1.70 -26.76
CA ILE A 182 17.45 -1.42 -27.16
C ILE A 182 18.39 -1.39 -25.96
N GLU A 183 17.99 -0.74 -24.87
CA GLU A 183 18.73 -0.73 -23.60
C GLU A 183 18.89 -2.16 -23.07
N SER A 184 17.82 -2.96 -23.07
CA SER A 184 17.84 -4.35 -22.60
C SER A 184 18.78 -5.24 -23.40
N ILE A 185 18.82 -5.08 -24.73
CA ILE A 185 19.75 -5.80 -25.62
C ILE A 185 21.19 -5.32 -25.41
N GLY A 186 21.38 -4.01 -25.15
CA GLY A 186 22.69 -3.45 -24.84
C GLY A 186 23.31 -3.99 -23.56
N MET A 187 22.50 -4.48 -22.62
CA MET A 187 22.96 -5.15 -21.40
C MET A 187 23.43 -6.60 -21.64
N MET A 188 23.11 -7.19 -22.81
CA MET A 188 23.56 -8.55 -23.14
C MET A 188 25.05 -8.57 -23.51
N LYS A 189 25.79 -9.54 -22.98
CA LYS A 189 27.23 -9.70 -23.27
C LYS A 189 27.44 -10.07 -24.74
N GLY A 190 28.37 -9.39 -25.41
CA GLY A 190 28.85 -9.73 -26.75
C GLY A 190 28.12 -9.09 -27.93
N GLN A 191 27.19 -8.14 -27.69
CA GLN A 191 26.54 -7.39 -28.77
C GLN A 191 27.31 -6.10 -29.09
N GLN A 192 27.79 -5.95 -30.33
CA GLN A 192 28.50 -4.75 -30.76
C GLN A 192 27.57 -3.56 -31.03
N SER A 193 26.34 -3.84 -31.49
CA SER A 193 25.33 -2.82 -31.73
C SER A 193 23.92 -3.40 -31.51
N PRO A 194 23.19 -2.94 -30.49
CA PRO A 194 21.87 -3.49 -30.13
C PRO A 194 20.85 -3.44 -31.27
N GLU A 195 20.83 -2.35 -32.05
CA GLU A 195 19.91 -2.21 -33.18
C GLU A 195 20.17 -3.24 -34.29
N LYS A 196 21.44 -3.45 -34.68
CA LYS A 196 21.76 -4.45 -35.71
C LYS A 196 21.50 -5.88 -35.20
N ALA A 197 21.76 -6.12 -33.92
CA ALA A 197 21.46 -7.40 -33.28
C ALA A 197 19.95 -7.69 -33.31
N LEU A 198 19.12 -6.69 -32.98
CA LEU A 198 17.67 -6.78 -33.06
C LEU A 198 17.21 -7.01 -34.50
N ALA A 199 17.71 -6.23 -35.47
CA ALA A 199 17.38 -6.38 -36.89
C ALA A 199 17.69 -7.80 -37.40
N HIS A 200 18.87 -8.31 -37.05
CA HIS A 200 19.30 -9.67 -37.40
C HIS A 200 18.39 -10.72 -36.75
N ALA A 201 18.11 -10.59 -35.45
CA ALA A 201 17.24 -11.51 -34.73
C ALA A 201 15.82 -11.56 -35.31
N MET A 202 15.21 -10.40 -35.58
CA MET A 202 13.91 -10.32 -36.25
C MET A 202 13.93 -10.98 -37.64
N SER A 203 15.00 -10.79 -38.40
CA SER A 203 15.16 -11.41 -39.72
C SER A 203 15.24 -12.93 -39.63
N CYS A 204 15.99 -13.46 -38.66
CA CYS A 204 16.04 -14.90 -38.40
C CYS A 204 14.67 -15.48 -38.00
N VAL A 205 13.91 -14.78 -37.14
CA VAL A 205 12.54 -15.20 -36.78
C VAL A 205 11.64 -15.25 -38.00
N LYS A 206 11.64 -14.19 -38.83
CA LYS A 206 10.85 -14.11 -40.07
C LYS A 206 11.21 -15.23 -41.07
N ASN A 207 12.51 -15.49 -41.25
CA ASN A 207 12.99 -16.55 -42.14
C ASN A 207 12.54 -17.93 -41.65
N ASN A 208 12.58 -18.17 -40.34
CA ASN A 208 12.11 -19.42 -39.74
C ASN A 208 10.59 -19.59 -39.92
N ALA A 209 9.81 -18.54 -39.68
CA ALA A 209 8.36 -18.55 -39.90
C ALA A 209 8.00 -18.88 -41.36
N ASN A 210 8.73 -18.28 -42.33
CA ASN A 210 8.53 -18.55 -43.76
C ASN A 210 8.90 -19.99 -44.12
N LYS A 211 10.00 -20.53 -43.58
CA LYS A 211 10.41 -21.92 -43.82
C LYS A 211 9.34 -22.91 -43.34
N LYS A 212 8.76 -22.69 -42.16
CA LYS A 212 7.65 -23.51 -41.62
C LYS A 212 6.40 -23.48 -42.49
N ARG A 213 6.07 -22.32 -43.06
CA ARG A 213 4.93 -22.19 -44.00
C ARG A 213 5.18 -22.97 -45.28
N ASN A 214 6.42 -22.99 -45.77
CA ASN A 214 6.79 -23.70 -46.99
C ASN A 214 6.95 -25.21 -46.79
N SER A 215 7.23 -25.69 -45.58
CA SER A 215 7.31 -27.14 -45.28
C SER A 215 5.96 -27.78 -45.00
N ASN A 216 4.94 -26.99 -44.65
CA ASN A 216 3.59 -27.46 -44.34
C ASN A 216 2.63 -27.35 -45.53
N LYS A 217 3.13 -27.01 -46.71
CA LYS A 217 2.39 -26.91 -47.96
C LYS A 217 2.78 -28.07 -48.86
#